data_AF-A0A4U1CC46-F1
#
_entry.id   AF-A0A4U1CC46-F1
#
_cell.length_a   1.000
_cell.length_b   1.000
_cell.length_c   1.000
_cell.angle_alpha   90.00
_cell.angle_beta   90.00
_cell.angle_gamma   90.00
#
_symmetry.space_group_name_H-M   'P 1'
#
loop_
_entity.id
_entity.type
_entity.pdbx_description
1 polymer ?
#
loop_
_entity_poly.entity_id
_entity_poly.type
_entity_poly.pdbx_seq_one_letter_code
_entity_poly.pdbx_strand_id
1 'polypeptide(L)'
;MKRVCLLFFALLITTSAFSQSVLNLLGKSQDFFKLLSEEKYTEAYGFFDSTFQAKVPEAKIKEIWEKLGEKLGKYESGSVSSSKTEGELFAVVIDVKFTNDSQPFLLAFNKAEKMVGFFLQPKSPVEGYVLPAYADTTLYKEEEVYVKAPGHNLVGLLTTPKKAANYPIVVLVHGSGPSDMDATYGPNKPLKDLALGLAAKGIASIRYVKRTMIYPGEFIGAFTVKEEVMDDALAAIALARTIPGADKKQIYVLGHSLGGMLAPRMPLLAPDLKGIIMVAAPARKLSDMIVEQNKFLFSLMNDTTAAGKKQLDTIVAEYEKGKLTKLGTMKPDSIVAGLPAAYWIDLNVNNQVEAAKKISKQKVFIAHGENDYQVTATDYNIWKAALGTKKNVTLKSYPELNHMLSVHPEKSTPQQYQSPASVFDGLINDISAWIKAK
;
A
#
# COMPACT_ATOMS: atom_id res chain seq x y z
N MET A 1 30.48 -24.94 25.59
CA MET A 1 29.66 -24.42 24.48
C MET A 1 28.21 -24.87 24.70
N LYS A 2 27.40 -24.05 25.38
CA LYS A 2 26.03 -24.41 25.76
C LYS A 2 25.08 -24.07 24.60
N ARG A 3 24.31 -25.08 24.18
CA ARG A 3 23.30 -25.02 23.12
C ARG A 3 22.30 -23.91 23.43
N VAL A 4 22.26 -22.88 22.59
CA VAL A 4 21.14 -21.95 22.54
C VAL A 4 19.99 -22.71 21.90
N CYS A 5 18.96 -23.04 22.69
CA CYS A 5 17.73 -23.61 22.18
C CYS A 5 17.05 -22.61 21.25
N LEU A 6 17.34 -22.71 19.96
CA LEU A 6 16.50 -22.18 18.89
C LEU A 6 15.21 -23.00 18.89
N LEU A 7 14.20 -22.52 19.61
CA LEU A 7 12.83 -23.01 19.50
C LEU A 7 12.29 -22.54 18.14
N PHE A 8 12.47 -23.38 17.11
CA PHE A 8 11.76 -23.27 15.86
C PHE A 8 10.30 -23.70 16.10
N PHE A 9 9.40 -22.73 16.23
CA PHE A 9 8.00 -22.94 15.89
C PHE A 9 7.79 -22.31 14.51
N ALA A 10 7.48 -23.14 13.52
CA ALA A 10 7.02 -22.68 12.22
C ALA A 10 5.64 -22.03 12.41
N LEU A 11 5.61 -20.70 12.43
CA LEU A 11 4.38 -19.90 12.53
C LEU A 11 3.80 -19.67 11.13
N LEU A 12 2.53 -19.98 10.97
CA LEU A 12 1.76 -20.05 9.73
C LEU A 12 1.18 -18.66 9.41
N ILE A 13 1.70 -18.07 8.34
CA ILE A 13 1.62 -16.64 8.06
C ILE A 13 0.35 -16.30 7.27
N THR A 14 -0.63 -15.66 7.91
CA THR A 14 -1.79 -15.03 7.26
C THR A 14 -1.67 -13.51 7.28
N THR A 15 -2.27 -12.85 6.29
CA THR A 15 -2.30 -11.39 6.15
C THR A 15 -3.75 -10.93 6.14
N SER A 16 -4.35 -10.64 7.30
CA SER A 16 -5.57 -9.82 7.35
C SER A 16 -5.89 -9.25 8.73
N ALA A 17 -6.42 -8.02 8.68
CA ALA A 17 -6.97 -7.18 9.74
C ALA A 17 -5.96 -6.26 10.43
N PHE A 18 -6.42 -5.02 10.69
CA PHE A 18 -5.93 -4.04 11.66
C PHE A 18 -5.32 -2.71 11.16
N SER A 19 -5.65 -2.06 10.05
CA SER A 19 -4.94 -0.78 9.70
C SER A 19 -4.82 0.27 10.84
N GLN A 20 -5.79 0.38 11.76
CA GLN A 20 -5.73 1.30 12.90
C GLN A 20 -4.86 0.82 14.08
N SER A 21 -5.04 -0.43 14.53
CA SER A 21 -4.15 -0.97 15.57
C SER A 21 -2.79 -1.32 14.99
N VAL A 22 -2.68 -1.75 13.72
CA VAL A 22 -1.44 -1.81 12.93
C VAL A 22 -0.70 -0.49 13.08
N LEU A 23 -1.29 0.65 12.68
CA LEU A 23 -0.62 1.95 12.74
C LEU A 23 -0.18 2.33 14.17
N ASN A 24 -1.04 2.10 15.17
CA ASN A 24 -0.68 2.31 16.57
C ASN A 24 0.44 1.35 17.04
N LEU A 25 0.41 0.10 16.58
CA LEU A 25 1.39 -0.94 16.87
C LEU A 25 2.69 -0.69 16.11
N LEU A 26 2.66 -0.06 14.92
CA LEU A 26 3.82 0.43 14.18
C LEU A 26 4.50 1.54 14.99
N GLY A 27 3.71 2.52 15.47
CA GLY A 27 4.19 3.58 16.36
C GLY A 27 4.77 3.02 17.66
N LYS A 28 4.05 2.13 18.35
CA LYS A 28 4.52 1.44 19.56
C LYS A 28 5.78 0.61 19.31
N SER A 29 5.93 0.03 18.12
CA SER A 29 7.15 -0.69 17.74
C SER A 29 8.34 0.26 17.69
N GLN A 30 8.18 1.44 17.08
CA GLN A 30 9.23 2.46 17.02
C GLN A 30 9.53 3.06 18.40
N ASP A 31 8.50 3.39 19.18
CA ASP A 31 8.63 3.92 20.54
C ASP A 31 9.37 2.95 21.46
N PHE A 32 9.09 1.65 21.34
CA PHE A 32 9.80 0.63 22.11
C PHE A 32 11.32 0.68 21.87
N PHE A 33 11.76 0.71 20.61
CA PHE A 33 13.20 0.79 20.29
C PHE A 33 13.82 2.14 20.64
N LYS A 34 13.03 3.22 20.58
CA LYS A 34 13.46 4.54 21.06
C LYS A 34 13.68 4.53 22.58
N LEU A 35 12.78 3.94 23.36
CA LEU A 35 12.96 3.82 24.81
C LEU A 35 14.19 2.95 25.17
N LEU A 36 14.46 1.88 24.41
CA LEU A 36 15.67 1.08 24.58
C LEU A 36 16.94 1.90 24.28
N SER A 37 16.93 2.74 23.24
CA SER A 37 18.08 3.59 22.90
C SER A 37 18.29 4.75 23.89
N GLU A 38 17.23 5.19 24.57
CA GLU A 38 17.26 6.15 25.68
C GLU A 38 17.57 5.49 27.04
N GLU A 39 17.89 4.19 27.07
CA GLU A 39 18.17 3.39 28.28
C GLU A 39 16.98 3.34 29.28
N LYS A 40 15.77 3.64 28.83
CA LYS A 40 14.52 3.59 29.61
C LYS A 40 13.92 2.18 29.62
N TYR A 41 14.67 1.22 30.14
CA TYR A 41 14.33 -0.20 30.07
C TYR A 41 13.01 -0.56 30.75
N THR A 42 12.69 0.05 31.89
CA THR A 42 11.44 -0.21 32.61
C THR A 42 10.21 0.26 31.82
N GLU A 43 10.29 1.42 31.18
CA GLU A 43 9.23 1.94 30.32
C GLU A 43 9.05 1.06 29.08
N ALA A 44 10.15 0.67 28.43
CA ALA A 44 10.13 -0.25 27.30
C ALA A 44 9.54 -1.62 27.69
N TYR A 45 9.90 -2.13 28.87
CA TYR A 45 9.42 -3.41 29.38
C TYR A 45 7.92 -3.40 29.70
N GLY A 46 7.36 -2.22 29.98
CA GLY A 46 5.92 -1.99 30.13
C GLY A 46 5.09 -2.26 28.86
N PHE A 47 5.72 -2.40 27.69
CA PHE A 47 5.03 -2.76 26.45
C PHE A 47 4.65 -4.24 26.41
N PHE A 48 5.33 -5.10 27.17
CA PHE A 48 5.04 -6.54 27.23
C PHE A 48 3.79 -6.86 28.05
N ASP A 49 3.12 -7.96 27.73
CA ASP A 49 2.01 -8.48 28.53
C ASP A 49 2.55 -9.23 29.77
N SER A 50 1.66 -9.47 30.75
CA SER A 50 2.03 -10.16 31.99
C SER A 50 2.52 -11.59 31.75
N THR A 51 2.04 -12.25 30.70
CA THR A 51 2.43 -13.62 30.35
C THR A 51 3.88 -13.71 29.89
N PHE A 52 4.32 -12.75 29.08
CA PHE A 52 5.70 -12.60 28.64
C PHE A 52 6.59 -12.19 29.81
N GLN A 53 6.16 -11.18 30.59
CA GLN A 53 6.92 -10.69 31.74
C GLN A 53 7.16 -11.76 32.81
N ALA A 54 6.25 -12.72 32.97
CA ALA A 54 6.42 -13.86 33.87
C ALA A 54 7.52 -14.85 33.42
N LYS A 55 7.87 -14.86 32.12
CA LYS A 55 8.82 -15.81 31.53
C LYS A 55 10.17 -15.19 31.18
N VAL A 56 10.20 -13.90 30.86
CA VAL A 56 11.40 -13.19 30.38
C VAL A 56 11.59 -11.92 31.21
N PRO A 57 12.56 -11.89 32.13
CA PRO A 57 12.81 -10.71 32.98
C PRO A 57 13.30 -9.49 32.19
N GLU A 58 13.04 -8.28 32.70
CA GLU A 58 13.52 -7.00 32.13
C GLU A 58 15.03 -7.01 31.86
N ALA A 59 15.81 -7.54 32.81
CA ALA A 59 17.26 -7.65 32.68
C ALA A 59 17.71 -8.41 31.41
N LYS A 60 16.89 -9.34 30.89
CA LYS A 60 17.19 -10.05 29.65
C LYS A 60 16.95 -9.22 28.40
N ILE A 61 15.94 -8.36 28.41
CA ILE A 61 15.71 -7.40 27.31
C ILE A 61 16.87 -6.41 27.25
N LYS A 62 17.29 -5.89 28.40
CA LYS A 62 18.49 -5.04 28.52
C LYS A 62 19.75 -5.74 27.99
N GLU A 63 20.03 -6.96 28.46
CA GLU A 63 21.21 -7.72 28.02
C GLU A 63 21.24 -7.95 26.50
N ILE A 64 20.09 -8.24 25.88
CA ILE A 64 19.98 -8.42 24.42
C ILE A 64 20.30 -7.11 23.70
N TRP A 65 19.74 -6.00 24.17
CA TRP A 65 19.95 -4.69 23.54
C TRP A 65 21.40 -4.22 23.64
N GLU A 66 22.03 -4.33 24.81
CA GLU A 66 23.43 -3.94 25.03
C GLU A 66 24.38 -4.76 24.14
N LYS A 67 24.20 -6.07 24.05
CA LYS A 67 25.01 -6.93 23.16
C LYS A 67 24.85 -6.59 21.68
N LEU A 68 23.66 -6.17 21.26
CA LEU A 68 23.46 -5.68 19.90
C LEU A 68 24.14 -4.33 19.69
N GLY A 69 24.12 -3.44 20.68
CA GLY A 69 24.86 -2.18 20.65
C GLY A 69 26.37 -2.39 20.54
N GLU A 70 26.94 -3.32 21.31
CA GLU A 70 28.36 -3.70 21.24
C GLU A 70 28.75 -4.21 19.84
N LYS A 71 27.87 -4.98 19.20
CA LYS A 71 28.14 -5.62 17.90
C LYS A 71 27.85 -4.71 16.70
N LEU A 72 26.72 -4.00 16.73
CA LEU A 72 26.15 -3.29 15.58
C LEU A 72 26.28 -1.76 15.69
N GLY A 73 26.72 -1.24 16.84
CA GLY A 73 26.88 0.20 17.08
C GLY A 73 25.65 0.84 17.69
N LYS A 74 25.56 2.18 17.62
CA LYS A 74 24.46 2.93 18.23
C LYS A 74 23.21 2.84 17.37
N TYR A 75 22.04 2.79 18.00
CA TYR A 75 20.75 2.91 17.31
C TYR A 75 20.66 4.22 16.53
N GLU A 76 20.17 4.15 15.29
CA GLU A 76 19.91 5.32 14.43
C GLU A 76 18.42 5.50 14.16
N SER A 77 17.73 4.43 13.73
CA SER A 77 16.31 4.49 13.36
C SER A 77 15.66 3.12 13.34
N GLY A 78 14.34 3.06 13.49
CA GLY A 78 13.54 1.85 13.26
C GLY A 78 12.47 2.10 12.19
N SER A 79 12.51 1.34 11.11
CA SER A 79 11.52 1.41 10.04
C SER A 79 10.73 0.11 9.97
N VAL A 80 9.41 0.21 10.04
CA VAL A 80 8.55 -0.97 9.83
C VAL A 80 8.75 -1.46 8.39
N SER A 81 9.19 -2.70 8.25
CA SER A 81 9.45 -3.32 6.95
C SER A 81 8.30 -4.21 6.49
N SER A 82 7.59 -4.82 7.43
CA SER A 82 6.32 -5.47 7.14
C SER A 82 5.46 -5.57 8.40
N SER A 83 4.17 -5.81 8.21
CA SER A 83 3.30 -6.18 9.31
C SER A 83 2.25 -7.16 8.82
N LYS A 84 1.80 -8.03 9.71
CA LYS A 84 0.80 -9.06 9.42
C LYS A 84 0.02 -9.39 10.68
N THR A 85 -1.10 -10.07 10.53
CA THR A 85 -1.93 -10.50 11.66
C THR A 85 -2.08 -12.00 11.58
N GLU A 86 -1.75 -12.70 12.66
CA GLU A 86 -1.73 -14.16 12.74
C GLU A 86 -2.57 -14.61 13.94
N GLY A 87 -3.77 -15.14 13.67
CA GLY A 87 -4.71 -15.54 14.71
C GLY A 87 -5.20 -14.35 15.55
N GLU A 88 -4.99 -14.40 16.87
CA GLU A 88 -5.29 -13.28 17.77
C GLU A 88 -4.10 -12.33 17.96
N LEU A 89 -3.00 -12.57 17.25
CA LEU A 89 -1.75 -11.82 17.40
C LEU A 89 -1.48 -10.93 16.19
N PHE A 90 -0.87 -9.79 16.46
CA PHE A 90 -0.40 -8.86 15.46
C PHE A 90 1.12 -8.87 15.42
N ALA A 91 1.70 -9.11 14.25
CA ALA A 91 3.13 -9.23 14.04
C ALA A 91 3.66 -8.03 13.24
N VAL A 92 4.58 -7.27 13.83
CA VAL A 92 5.33 -6.19 13.17
C VAL A 92 6.75 -6.65 12.94
N VAL A 93 7.23 -6.59 11.70
CA VAL A 93 8.66 -6.64 11.42
C VAL A 93 9.18 -5.22 11.32
N ILE A 94 10.14 -4.89 12.17
CA ILE A 94 10.83 -3.61 12.17
C ILE A 94 12.31 -3.81 11.92
N ASP A 95 12.79 -3.13 10.89
CA ASP A 95 14.20 -3.09 10.56
C ASP A 95 14.84 -1.98 11.40
N VAL A 96 15.64 -2.38 12.37
CA VAL A 96 16.35 -1.46 13.25
C VAL A 96 17.74 -1.22 12.70
N LYS A 97 18.02 0.03 12.36
CA LYS A 97 19.30 0.49 11.87
C LYS A 97 20.18 0.92 13.05
N PHE A 98 21.41 0.42 13.06
CA PHE A 98 22.49 0.84 13.92
C PHE A 98 23.63 1.43 13.07
N THR A 99 24.62 2.07 13.71
CA THR A 99 25.74 2.72 13.01
C THR A 99 26.50 1.78 12.07
N ASN A 100 26.68 0.50 12.41
CA ASN A 100 27.49 -0.44 11.64
C ASN A 100 26.65 -1.39 10.77
N ASP A 101 25.37 -1.61 11.08
CA ASP A 101 24.51 -2.55 10.35
C ASP A 101 23.01 -2.40 10.73
N SER A 102 22.12 -3.19 10.11
CA SER A 102 20.72 -3.34 10.52
C SER A 102 20.41 -4.71 11.14
N GLN A 103 19.34 -4.79 11.92
CA GLN A 103 18.80 -6.03 12.48
C GLN A 103 17.27 -5.99 12.41
N PRO A 104 16.62 -6.88 11.65
CA PRO A 104 15.17 -7.01 11.68
C PRO A 104 14.70 -7.69 12.98
N PHE A 105 13.60 -7.20 13.52
CA PHE A 105 12.92 -7.77 14.68
C PHE A 105 11.47 -8.06 14.35
N LEU A 106 10.97 -9.18 14.86
CA LEU A 106 9.54 -9.49 14.88
C LEU A 106 8.99 -9.20 16.28
N LEU A 107 8.04 -8.28 16.34
CA LEU A 107 7.26 -7.95 17.53
C LEU A 107 5.86 -8.53 17.36
N ALA A 108 5.45 -9.40 18.29
CA ALA A 108 4.11 -9.97 18.31
C ALA A 108 3.29 -9.31 19.42
N PHE A 109 2.10 -8.80 19.10
CA PHE A 109 1.20 -8.11 20.00
C PHE A 109 -0.12 -8.87 20.13
N ASN A 110 -0.77 -8.79 21.28
CA ASN A 110 -2.13 -9.33 21.47
C ASN A 110 -3.21 -8.27 21.20
N LYS A 111 -4.48 -8.65 21.36
CA LYS A 111 -5.64 -7.75 21.20
C LYS A 111 -5.67 -6.55 22.17
N ALA A 112 -4.96 -6.64 23.29
CA ALA A 112 -4.79 -5.52 24.23
C ALA A 112 -3.60 -4.62 23.85
N GLU A 113 -3.04 -4.82 22.66
CA GLU A 113 -1.89 -4.10 22.12
C GLU A 113 -0.63 -4.19 23.00
N LYS A 114 -0.51 -5.30 23.74
CA LYS A 114 0.69 -5.63 24.53
C LYS A 114 1.53 -6.65 23.78
N MET A 115 2.84 -6.48 23.82
CA MET A 115 3.78 -7.42 23.22
C MET A 115 3.77 -8.75 23.96
N VAL A 116 3.48 -9.82 23.23
CA VAL A 116 3.57 -11.21 23.71
C VAL A 116 4.77 -11.93 23.12
N GLY A 117 5.51 -11.28 22.22
CA GLY A 117 6.71 -11.85 21.61
C GLY A 117 7.67 -10.77 21.08
N PHE A 118 8.97 -11.03 21.25
CA PHE A 118 10.08 -10.20 20.80
C PHE A 118 11.17 -11.13 20.27
N PHE A 119 11.44 -11.08 18.97
CA PHE A 119 12.34 -12.02 18.31
C PHE A 119 13.29 -11.29 17.35
N LEU A 120 14.57 -11.64 17.40
CA LEU A 120 15.50 -11.28 16.32
C LEU A 120 15.17 -12.15 15.12
N GLN A 121 14.97 -11.52 13.97
CA GLN A 121 14.80 -12.25 12.71
C GLN A 121 16.17 -12.43 12.04
N PRO A 122 16.44 -13.57 11.38
CA PRO A 122 17.54 -13.63 10.44
C PRO A 122 17.30 -12.56 9.37
N LYS A 123 18.38 -11.93 8.90
CA LYS A 123 18.28 -11.07 7.72
C LYS A 123 17.83 -11.95 6.56
N SER A 124 16.57 -11.84 6.15
CA SER A 124 16.20 -12.29 4.81
C SER A 124 17.04 -11.47 3.83
N PRO A 125 17.68 -12.09 2.83
CA PRO A 125 18.20 -11.35 1.71
C PRO A 125 16.98 -10.86 0.92
N VAL A 126 16.32 -9.80 1.40
CA VAL A 126 15.52 -8.97 0.51
C VAL A 126 16.55 -8.38 -0.43
N GLU A 127 16.71 -8.99 -1.60
CA GLU A 127 17.48 -8.38 -2.67
C GLU A 127 16.94 -6.96 -2.82
N GLY A 128 17.81 -5.96 -2.72
CA GLY A 128 17.38 -4.57 -2.80
C GLY A 128 16.62 -4.31 -4.11
N TYR A 129 15.85 -3.23 -4.13
CA TYR A 129 15.19 -2.78 -5.35
C TYR A 129 16.14 -2.80 -6.55
N VAL A 130 15.72 -3.48 -7.62
CA VAL A 130 16.46 -3.57 -8.88
C VAL A 130 15.85 -2.56 -9.85
N LEU A 131 16.71 -1.68 -10.38
CA LEU A 131 16.28 -0.69 -11.36
C LEU A 131 15.81 -1.40 -12.65
N PRO A 132 14.60 -1.10 -13.18
CA PRO A 132 14.12 -1.72 -14.40
C PRO A 132 15.01 -1.40 -15.61
N ALA A 133 15.11 -2.32 -16.56
CA ALA A 133 15.96 -2.16 -17.75
C ALA A 133 15.58 -0.93 -18.62
N TYR A 134 14.31 -0.49 -18.59
CA TYR A 134 13.84 0.69 -19.31
C TYR A 134 14.12 2.01 -18.60
N ALA A 135 14.58 1.99 -17.35
CA ALA A 135 14.76 3.18 -16.53
C ALA A 135 16.12 3.87 -16.78
N ASP A 136 16.37 4.29 -18.03
CA ASP A 136 17.58 5.03 -18.41
C ASP A 136 17.61 6.44 -17.78
N THR A 137 18.42 6.58 -16.72
CA THR A 137 18.58 7.82 -15.93
C THR A 137 19.15 8.99 -16.74
N THR A 138 19.70 8.75 -17.93
CA THR A 138 20.15 9.82 -18.84
C THR A 138 18.98 10.52 -19.53
N LEU A 139 17.79 9.91 -19.55
CA LEU A 139 16.60 10.41 -20.26
C LEU A 139 15.68 11.29 -19.40
N TYR A 140 15.79 11.21 -18.08
CA TYR A 140 14.92 11.93 -17.15
C TYR A 140 15.69 12.50 -15.96
N LYS A 141 15.03 13.37 -15.20
CA LYS A 141 15.48 13.86 -13.89
C LYS A 141 14.34 13.75 -12.88
N GLU A 142 14.69 13.59 -11.62
CA GLU A 142 13.75 13.64 -10.50
C GLU A 142 14.05 14.89 -9.65
N GLU A 143 13.00 15.59 -9.25
CA GLU A 143 13.08 16.77 -8.39
C GLU A 143 12.07 16.64 -7.24
N GLU A 144 12.48 17.01 -6.03
CA GLU A 144 11.56 17.05 -4.89
C GLU A 144 10.51 18.13 -5.09
N VAL A 145 9.27 17.78 -4.80
CA VAL A 145 8.12 18.70 -4.86
C VAL A 145 7.25 18.48 -3.63
N TYR A 146 6.42 19.48 -3.32
CA TYR A 146 5.43 19.38 -2.25
C TYR A 146 4.02 19.50 -2.84
N VAL A 147 3.22 18.46 -2.62
CA VAL A 147 1.78 18.50 -2.89
C VAL A 147 1.12 19.23 -1.73
N LYS A 148 0.61 20.43 -2.01
CA LYS A 148 -0.08 21.30 -1.04
C LYS A 148 -1.54 20.90 -0.93
N ALA A 149 -1.82 19.89 -0.13
CA ALA A 149 -3.18 19.47 0.18
C ALA A 149 -3.78 20.36 1.30
N PRO A 150 -5.12 20.37 1.49
CA PRO A 150 -5.73 21.16 2.57
C PRO A 150 -5.09 20.87 3.93
N GLY A 151 -4.44 21.87 4.52
CA GLY A 151 -3.76 21.79 5.82
C GLY A 151 -2.43 21.03 5.84
N HIS A 152 -1.97 20.47 4.71
CA HIS A 152 -0.86 19.52 4.69
C HIS A 152 0.08 19.75 3.51
N ASN A 153 1.37 19.50 3.75
CA ASN A 153 2.35 19.37 2.68
C ASN A 153 2.79 17.91 2.60
N LEU A 154 2.62 17.29 1.43
CA LEU A 154 3.06 15.93 1.18
C LEU A 154 4.32 15.99 0.33
N VAL A 155 5.40 15.42 0.85
CA VAL A 155 6.64 15.28 0.08
C VAL A 155 6.40 14.35 -1.11
N GLY A 156 6.95 14.71 -2.25
CA GLY A 156 6.86 13.91 -3.46
C GLY A 156 8.01 14.15 -4.41
N LEU A 157 7.99 13.42 -5.52
CA LEU A 157 8.93 13.54 -6.61
C LEU A 157 8.18 13.87 -7.90
N LEU A 158 8.73 14.83 -8.62
CA LEU A 158 8.42 15.12 -10.00
C LEU A 158 9.49 14.46 -10.88
N THR A 159 9.09 13.48 -11.67
CA THR A 159 9.97 12.84 -12.66
C THR A 159 9.68 13.47 -14.02
N THR A 160 10.65 14.17 -14.61
CA THR A 160 10.49 14.86 -15.91
C THR A 160 11.45 14.32 -16.97
N PRO A 161 11.02 14.24 -18.25
CA PRO A 161 11.92 13.93 -19.35
C PRO A 161 12.90 15.09 -19.61
N LYS A 162 14.19 14.78 -19.80
CA LYS A 162 15.24 15.78 -20.07
C LYS A 162 15.18 16.36 -21.48
N LYS A 163 14.69 15.58 -22.46
CA LYS A 163 14.74 15.91 -23.90
C LYS A 163 13.36 16.22 -24.50
N ALA A 164 12.37 16.57 -23.68
CA ALA A 164 11.04 16.91 -24.16
C ALA A 164 10.57 18.25 -23.57
N ALA A 165 9.81 18.99 -24.38
CA ALA A 165 9.05 20.16 -23.96
C ALA A 165 7.58 19.95 -24.36
N ASN A 166 6.67 20.63 -23.67
CA ASN A 166 5.22 20.44 -23.83
C ASN A 166 4.81 18.96 -23.65
N TYR A 167 5.36 18.31 -22.63
CA TYR A 167 5.13 16.90 -22.36
C TYR A 167 3.83 16.67 -21.57
N PRO A 168 3.14 15.54 -21.77
CA PRO A 168 2.06 15.10 -20.88
C PRO A 168 2.57 14.85 -19.46
N ILE A 169 1.69 14.95 -18.47
CA ILE A 169 2.01 14.66 -17.08
C ILE A 169 0.96 13.74 -16.44
N VAL A 170 1.42 12.76 -15.67
CA VAL A 170 0.58 11.77 -14.99
C VAL A 170 0.73 11.89 -13.48
N VAL A 171 -0.36 12.13 -12.76
CA VAL A 171 -0.38 12.03 -11.29
C VAL A 171 -0.60 10.57 -10.91
N LEU A 172 0.33 9.97 -10.17
CA LEU A 172 0.26 8.59 -9.72
C LEU A 172 -0.40 8.51 -8.33
N VAL A 173 -1.45 7.69 -8.20
CA VAL A 173 -2.27 7.55 -7.00
C VAL A 173 -2.21 6.12 -6.49
N HIS A 174 -1.78 5.98 -5.24
CA HIS A 174 -1.54 4.73 -4.51
C HIS A 174 -2.80 3.86 -4.34
N GLY A 175 -2.55 2.61 -3.95
CA GLY A 175 -3.57 1.72 -3.41
C GLY A 175 -4.00 2.04 -1.98
N SER A 176 -4.60 1.04 -1.33
CA SER A 176 -5.10 1.15 0.04
C SER A 176 -4.00 1.18 1.08
N GLY A 177 -4.27 1.86 2.21
CA GLY A 177 -3.36 1.92 3.35
C GLY A 177 -2.26 2.98 3.22
N PRO A 178 -1.45 3.19 4.28
CA PRO A 178 -0.26 4.03 4.25
C PRO A 178 0.74 3.56 3.19
N SER A 179 1.34 4.50 2.46
CA SER A 179 2.24 4.19 1.36
C SER A 179 3.23 5.33 1.13
N ASP A 180 4.47 4.99 0.83
CA ASP A 180 5.45 5.95 0.33
C ASP A 180 5.18 6.29 -1.14
N MET A 181 5.89 7.28 -1.68
CA MET A 181 5.69 7.72 -3.08
C MET A 181 6.05 6.67 -4.14
N ASP A 182 6.73 5.60 -3.75
CA ASP A 182 7.16 4.50 -4.62
C ASP A 182 6.13 3.37 -4.66
N ALA A 183 5.14 3.39 -3.74
CA ALA A 183 4.30 2.25 -3.38
C ALA A 183 5.12 1.00 -2.99
N THR A 184 6.16 1.20 -2.17
CA THR A 184 7.10 0.14 -1.79
C THR A 184 6.40 -1.04 -1.13
N TYR A 185 6.63 -2.24 -1.67
CA TYR A 185 6.28 -3.50 -1.03
C TYR A 185 7.42 -4.51 -1.22
N GLY A 186 8.09 -4.87 -0.12
CA GLY A 186 9.33 -5.65 -0.19
C GLY A 186 10.35 -4.96 -1.11
N PRO A 187 10.93 -5.66 -2.10
CA PRO A 187 11.85 -5.07 -3.07
C PRO A 187 11.16 -4.35 -4.24
N ASN A 188 9.83 -4.34 -4.30
CA ASN A 188 9.05 -3.86 -5.44
C ASN A 188 8.60 -2.40 -5.23
N LYS A 189 8.65 -1.59 -6.30
CA LYS A 189 8.32 -0.17 -6.28
C LYS A 189 7.49 0.22 -7.52
N PRO A 190 6.25 -0.27 -7.67
CA PRO A 190 5.51 -0.19 -8.92
C PRO A 190 5.19 1.24 -9.38
N LEU A 191 4.95 2.18 -8.47
CA LEU A 191 4.73 3.58 -8.89
C LEU A 191 6.03 4.27 -9.30
N LYS A 192 7.17 3.88 -8.71
CA LYS A 192 8.49 4.34 -9.18
C LYS A 192 8.75 3.82 -10.59
N ASP A 193 8.60 2.52 -10.80
CA ASP A 193 8.80 1.88 -12.11
C ASP A 193 7.96 2.54 -13.22
N LEU A 194 6.67 2.78 -12.95
CA LEU A 194 5.79 3.53 -13.85
C LEU A 194 6.34 4.94 -14.12
N ALA A 195 6.75 5.68 -13.09
CA ALA A 195 7.30 7.03 -13.24
C ALA A 195 8.55 7.06 -14.13
N LEU A 196 9.51 6.16 -13.88
CA LEU A 196 10.76 6.08 -14.63
C LEU A 196 10.52 5.65 -16.08
N GLY A 197 9.68 4.64 -16.30
CA GLY A 197 9.32 4.17 -17.62
C GLY A 197 8.59 5.22 -18.45
N LEU A 198 7.59 5.91 -17.87
CA LEU A 198 6.89 7.01 -18.53
C LEU A 198 7.84 8.16 -18.89
N ALA A 199 8.75 8.52 -17.99
CA ALA A 199 9.71 9.60 -18.21
C ALA A 199 10.73 9.27 -19.31
N ALA A 200 11.23 8.03 -19.35
CA ALA A 200 12.05 7.53 -20.47
C ALA A 200 11.31 7.59 -21.81
N LYS A 201 9.97 7.53 -21.80
CA LYS A 201 9.11 7.72 -22.97
C LYS A 201 8.62 9.16 -23.13
N GLY A 202 9.19 10.16 -22.45
CA GLY A 202 8.84 11.56 -22.68
C GLY A 202 7.55 12.03 -22.01
N ILE A 203 7.09 11.35 -20.96
CA ILE A 203 5.89 11.68 -20.18
C ILE A 203 6.31 11.94 -18.73
N ALA A 204 5.99 13.10 -18.19
CA ALA A 204 6.31 13.40 -16.80
C ALA A 204 5.34 12.72 -15.83
N SER A 205 5.74 12.59 -14.57
CA SER A 205 4.85 12.13 -13.52
C SER A 205 5.10 12.79 -12.17
N ILE A 206 4.05 12.85 -11.36
CA ILE A 206 4.12 13.26 -9.95
C ILE A 206 3.72 12.07 -9.10
N ARG A 207 4.56 11.76 -8.11
CA ARG A 207 4.33 10.74 -7.09
C ARG A 207 4.63 11.36 -5.71
N TYR A 208 3.91 10.97 -4.67
CA TYR A 208 3.95 11.66 -3.37
C TYR A 208 3.72 10.68 -2.23
N VAL A 209 4.25 10.95 -1.04
CA VAL A 209 3.99 10.10 0.13
C VAL A 209 2.55 10.34 0.58
N LYS A 210 1.81 9.27 0.84
CA LYS A 210 0.41 9.37 1.25
C LYS A 210 0.28 9.99 2.63
N ARG A 211 -0.71 10.86 2.84
CA ARG A 211 -0.91 11.53 4.13
C ARG A 211 -1.10 10.59 5.32
N THR A 212 -1.64 9.39 5.09
CA THR A 212 -1.78 8.34 6.12
C THR A 212 -0.44 7.79 6.61
N MET A 213 0.64 7.99 5.86
CA MET A 213 2.00 7.61 6.25
C MET A 213 2.73 8.76 6.95
N ILE A 214 2.53 10.01 6.53
CA ILE A 214 3.18 11.19 7.15
C ILE A 214 2.46 11.60 8.44
N TYR A 215 1.13 11.56 8.45
CA TYR A 215 0.27 12.06 9.54
C TYR A 215 -0.67 10.97 10.08
N PRO A 216 -0.16 9.79 10.50
CA PRO A 216 -1.01 8.66 10.91
C PRO A 216 -1.92 8.99 12.11
N GLY A 217 -1.50 9.92 12.98
CA GLY A 217 -2.27 10.35 14.15
C GLY A 217 -3.59 11.08 13.81
N GLU A 218 -3.73 11.61 12.60
CA GLU A 218 -4.96 12.29 12.17
C GLU A 218 -6.04 11.31 11.70
N PHE A 219 -5.69 10.05 11.50
CA PHE A 219 -6.60 9.01 11.04
C PHE A 219 -7.26 8.26 12.19
N ILE A 220 -7.35 8.85 13.39
CA ILE A 220 -7.93 8.23 14.60
C ILE A 220 -9.44 8.55 14.76
N GLY A 221 -9.97 9.49 13.97
CA GLY A 221 -11.38 9.90 14.00
C GLY A 221 -12.17 9.53 12.75
N ALA A 222 -13.25 10.28 12.48
CA ALA A 222 -14.02 10.13 11.26
C ALA A 222 -13.24 10.68 10.05
N PHE A 223 -12.94 9.82 9.10
CA PHE A 223 -12.37 10.19 7.81
C PHE A 223 -12.95 9.32 6.70
N THR A 224 -12.78 9.74 5.45
CA THR A 224 -13.19 8.97 4.27
C THR A 224 -12.06 8.92 3.24
N VAL A 225 -12.28 8.25 2.11
CA VAL A 225 -11.38 8.34 0.96
C VAL A 225 -11.25 9.76 0.40
N LYS A 226 -12.16 10.67 0.75
CA LYS A 226 -12.04 12.08 0.37
C LYS A 226 -10.75 12.66 0.93
N GLU A 227 -10.55 12.57 2.24
CA GLU A 227 -9.34 13.04 2.91
C GLU A 227 -8.16 12.15 2.56
N GLU A 228 -8.33 10.83 2.64
CA GLU A 228 -7.24 9.85 2.49
C GLU A 228 -6.61 9.81 1.08
N VAL A 229 -7.40 10.11 0.03
CA VAL A 229 -6.98 9.94 -1.37
C VAL A 229 -7.38 11.12 -2.25
N MET A 230 -8.65 11.54 -2.22
CA MET A 230 -9.18 12.46 -3.25
C MET A 230 -8.59 13.86 -3.16
N ASP A 231 -8.54 14.44 -1.95
CA ASP A 231 -8.03 15.79 -1.74
C ASP A 231 -6.54 15.89 -2.13
N ASP A 232 -5.75 14.85 -1.85
CA ASP A 232 -4.34 14.76 -2.19
C ASP A 232 -4.12 14.64 -3.70
N ALA A 233 -4.88 13.76 -4.36
CA ALA A 233 -4.81 13.61 -5.80
C ALA A 233 -5.22 14.91 -6.52
N LEU A 234 -6.25 15.61 -6.04
CA LEU A 234 -6.68 16.91 -6.58
C LEU A 234 -5.61 17.99 -6.38
N ALA A 235 -4.95 18.02 -5.22
CA ALA A 235 -3.82 18.91 -4.97
C ALA A 235 -2.63 18.60 -5.89
N ALA A 236 -2.33 17.32 -6.14
CA ALA A 236 -1.28 16.90 -7.06
C ALA A 236 -1.62 17.24 -8.52
N ILE A 237 -2.89 17.15 -8.93
CA ILE A 237 -3.38 17.63 -10.24
C ILE A 237 -3.21 19.14 -10.35
N ALA A 238 -3.50 19.89 -9.28
CA ALA A 238 -3.28 21.34 -9.26
C ALA A 238 -1.80 21.69 -9.40
N LEU A 239 -0.91 20.97 -8.72
CA LEU A 239 0.54 21.10 -8.89
C LEU A 239 0.98 20.76 -10.32
N ALA A 240 0.41 19.73 -10.94
CA ALA A 240 0.74 19.34 -12.32
C ALA A 240 0.52 20.50 -13.32
N ARG A 241 -0.49 21.36 -13.08
CA ARG A 241 -0.79 22.54 -13.91
C ARG A 241 0.26 23.65 -13.81
N THR A 242 1.09 23.65 -12.76
CA THR A 242 2.11 24.68 -12.54
C THR A 242 3.50 24.26 -13.01
N ILE A 243 3.70 23.01 -13.42
CA ILE A 243 5.01 22.48 -13.80
C ILE A 243 5.51 23.12 -15.11
N PRO A 244 6.69 23.76 -15.10
CA PRO A 244 7.28 24.29 -16.32
C PRO A 244 7.57 23.19 -17.34
N GLY A 245 7.15 23.41 -18.59
CA GLY A 245 7.34 22.44 -19.69
C GLY A 245 6.27 21.37 -19.81
N ALA A 246 5.35 21.25 -18.85
CA ALA A 246 4.18 20.38 -18.96
C ALA A 246 3.09 20.99 -19.86
N ASP A 247 2.46 20.17 -20.70
CA ASP A 247 1.26 20.56 -21.45
C ASP A 247 0.05 20.49 -20.52
N LYS A 248 -0.49 21.66 -20.17
CA LYS A 248 -1.62 21.81 -19.24
C LYS A 248 -2.92 21.17 -19.76
N LYS A 249 -3.01 20.85 -21.04
CA LYS A 249 -4.15 20.13 -21.67
C LYS A 249 -3.95 18.62 -21.70
N GLN A 250 -2.81 18.13 -21.23
CA GLN A 250 -2.39 16.72 -21.25
C GLN A 250 -2.05 16.24 -19.83
N ILE A 251 -2.96 16.51 -18.89
CA ILE A 251 -2.86 16.05 -17.50
C ILE A 251 -3.73 14.81 -17.33
N TYR A 252 -3.12 13.77 -16.77
CA TYR A 252 -3.75 12.47 -16.54
C TYR A 252 -3.61 12.06 -15.08
N VAL A 253 -4.49 11.16 -14.65
CA VAL A 253 -4.37 10.49 -13.35
C VAL A 253 -4.24 8.99 -13.60
N LEU A 254 -3.23 8.36 -13.01
CA LEU A 254 -3.11 6.91 -12.95
C LEU A 254 -3.37 6.46 -11.52
N GLY A 255 -4.41 5.66 -11.33
CA GLY A 255 -4.74 5.05 -10.05
C GLY A 255 -4.44 3.56 -10.04
N HIS A 256 -3.73 3.09 -9.01
CA HIS A 256 -3.49 1.68 -8.72
C HIS A 256 -4.41 1.19 -7.61
N SER A 257 -5.00 -0.01 -7.74
CA SER A 257 -5.82 -0.62 -6.69
C SER A 257 -6.93 0.33 -6.19
N LEU A 258 -6.96 0.72 -4.91
CA LEU A 258 -7.89 1.74 -4.39
C LEU A 258 -7.85 3.06 -5.18
N GLY A 259 -6.66 3.56 -5.55
CA GLY A 259 -6.54 4.72 -6.43
C GLY A 259 -7.20 4.50 -7.78
N GLY A 260 -7.12 3.28 -8.32
CA GLY A 260 -7.79 2.86 -9.55
C GLY A 260 -9.31 2.80 -9.41
N MET A 261 -9.81 2.30 -8.27
CA MET A 261 -11.23 2.31 -7.91
C MET A 261 -11.78 3.74 -7.87
N LEU A 262 -11.00 4.70 -7.36
CA LEU A 262 -11.43 6.08 -7.13
C LEU A 262 -11.17 7.00 -8.34
N ALA A 263 -10.30 6.61 -9.27
CA ALA A 263 -9.94 7.41 -10.45
C ALA A 263 -11.16 7.93 -11.25
N PRO A 264 -12.28 7.19 -11.42
CA PRO A 264 -13.47 7.71 -12.09
C PRO A 264 -14.11 8.95 -11.44
N ARG A 265 -13.84 9.21 -10.16
CA ARG A 265 -14.34 10.40 -9.46
C ARG A 265 -13.53 11.66 -9.84
N MET A 266 -12.28 11.52 -10.29
CA MET A 266 -11.40 12.66 -10.56
C MET A 266 -11.91 13.57 -11.69
N PRO A 267 -12.33 13.06 -12.87
CA PRO A 267 -12.81 13.93 -13.94
C PRO A 267 -14.15 14.63 -13.62
N LEU A 268 -14.87 14.17 -12.61
CA LEU A 268 -16.09 14.83 -12.13
C LEU A 268 -15.79 16.06 -11.27
N LEU A 269 -14.59 16.11 -10.66
CA LEU A 269 -14.12 17.20 -9.81
C LEU A 269 -13.09 18.10 -10.52
N ALA A 270 -12.33 17.54 -11.45
CA ALA A 270 -11.34 18.21 -12.31
C ALA A 270 -11.68 17.93 -13.80
N PRO A 271 -12.68 18.63 -14.37
CA PRO A 271 -13.22 18.32 -15.70
C PRO A 271 -12.26 18.63 -16.86
N ASP A 272 -11.16 19.34 -16.60
CA ASP A 272 -10.10 19.67 -17.55
C ASP A 272 -9.02 18.58 -17.68
N LEU A 273 -9.07 17.51 -16.87
CA LEU A 273 -8.22 16.34 -17.09
C LEU A 273 -8.38 15.79 -18.51
N LYS A 274 -7.29 15.34 -19.12
CA LYS A 274 -7.34 14.71 -20.45
C LYS A 274 -7.81 13.26 -20.38
N GLY A 275 -7.46 12.56 -19.31
CA GLY A 275 -7.83 11.16 -19.14
C GLY A 275 -7.48 10.58 -17.77
N ILE A 276 -7.99 9.38 -17.53
CA ILE A 276 -7.66 8.54 -16.38
C ILE A 276 -7.14 7.18 -16.83
N ILE A 277 -6.24 6.61 -16.04
CA ILE A 277 -5.60 5.32 -16.26
C ILE A 277 -5.86 4.50 -14.99
N MET A 278 -6.56 3.39 -15.15
CA MET A 278 -7.01 2.54 -14.06
C MET A 278 -6.26 1.21 -14.17
N VAL A 279 -5.34 0.95 -13.23
CA VAL A 279 -4.56 -0.30 -13.20
C VAL A 279 -4.92 -1.11 -11.97
N ALA A 280 -5.20 -2.40 -12.16
CA ALA A 280 -5.68 -3.30 -11.09
C ALA A 280 -6.84 -2.68 -10.29
N ALA A 281 -7.84 -2.11 -10.98
CA ALA A 281 -8.88 -1.29 -10.35
C ALA A 281 -10.12 -2.12 -9.94
N PRO A 282 -10.48 -2.17 -8.64
CA PRO A 282 -11.72 -2.77 -8.17
C PRO A 282 -12.97 -2.14 -8.79
N ALA A 283 -13.89 -2.98 -9.27
CA ALA A 283 -15.19 -2.58 -9.82
C ALA A 283 -16.37 -2.91 -8.88
N ARG A 284 -16.11 -3.65 -7.80
CA ARG A 284 -17.07 -4.02 -6.76
C ARG A 284 -16.85 -3.27 -5.45
N LYS A 285 -17.68 -3.55 -4.45
CA LYS A 285 -17.48 -3.03 -3.08
C LYS A 285 -16.15 -3.55 -2.54
N LEU A 286 -15.41 -2.68 -1.87
CA LEU A 286 -14.11 -3.04 -1.29
C LEU A 286 -14.24 -4.22 -0.28
N SER A 287 -15.34 -4.29 0.46
CA SER A 287 -15.61 -5.41 1.38
C SER A 287 -15.68 -6.77 0.67
N ASP A 288 -16.30 -6.82 -0.53
CA ASP A 288 -16.40 -8.06 -1.32
C ASP A 288 -15.02 -8.50 -1.80
N MET A 289 -14.18 -7.54 -2.20
CA MET A 289 -12.81 -7.80 -2.60
C MET A 289 -12.00 -8.39 -1.46
N ILE A 290 -12.08 -7.80 -0.27
CA ILE A 290 -11.33 -8.26 0.89
C ILE A 290 -11.80 -9.66 1.32
N VAL A 291 -13.10 -9.95 1.23
CA VAL A 291 -13.64 -11.30 1.49
C VAL A 291 -13.07 -12.32 0.49
N GLU A 292 -13.03 -12.01 -0.80
CA GLU A 292 -12.46 -12.88 -1.83
C GLU A 292 -10.96 -13.12 -1.62
N GLN A 293 -10.20 -12.07 -1.32
CA GLN A 293 -8.78 -12.15 -0.97
C GLN A 293 -8.54 -13.08 0.22
N ASN A 294 -9.30 -12.92 1.31
CA ASN A 294 -9.16 -13.75 2.51
C ASN A 294 -9.47 -15.22 2.23
N LYS A 295 -10.50 -15.51 1.44
CA LYS A 295 -10.81 -16.88 1.02
C LYS A 295 -9.68 -17.50 0.19
N PHE A 296 -9.10 -16.73 -0.72
CA PHE A 296 -7.95 -17.17 -1.51
C PHE A 296 -6.73 -17.44 -0.62
N LEU A 297 -6.36 -16.51 0.25
CA LEU A 297 -5.24 -16.69 1.19
C LEU A 297 -5.45 -17.89 2.11
N PHE A 298 -6.68 -18.11 2.60
CA PHE A 298 -7.02 -19.29 3.37
C PHE A 298 -6.83 -20.59 2.57
N SER A 299 -7.22 -20.59 1.29
CA SER A 299 -7.02 -21.76 0.43
C SER A 299 -5.54 -22.11 0.23
N LEU A 300 -4.64 -21.13 0.19
CA LEU A 300 -3.19 -21.36 0.06
C LEU A 300 -2.56 -22.05 1.26
N MET A 301 -3.17 -21.91 2.45
CA MET A 301 -2.67 -22.55 3.66
C MET A 301 -2.94 -24.05 3.71
N ASN A 302 -3.89 -24.55 2.91
CA ASN A 302 -4.39 -25.92 2.98
C ASN A 302 -4.87 -26.32 4.40
N ASP A 303 -5.33 -25.35 5.21
CA ASP A 303 -5.89 -25.60 6.54
C ASP A 303 -7.31 -26.18 6.41
N THR A 304 -7.48 -27.43 6.85
CA THR A 304 -8.75 -28.15 6.83
C THR A 304 -9.42 -28.22 8.20
N THR A 305 -8.86 -27.56 9.22
CA THR A 305 -9.35 -27.61 10.59
C THR A 305 -10.63 -26.80 10.77
N ALA A 306 -11.48 -27.23 11.71
CA ALA A 306 -12.68 -26.48 12.09
C ALA A 306 -12.34 -25.10 12.69
N ALA A 307 -11.18 -24.99 13.35
CA ALA A 307 -10.69 -23.74 13.93
C ALA A 307 -10.34 -22.72 12.84
N GLY A 308 -9.55 -23.13 11.83
CA GLY A 308 -9.23 -22.28 10.68
C GLY A 308 -10.46 -21.83 9.91
N LYS A 309 -11.40 -22.75 9.65
CA LYS A 309 -12.68 -22.40 9.00
C LYS A 309 -13.49 -21.39 9.81
N LYS A 310 -13.61 -21.59 11.14
CA LYS A 310 -14.31 -20.65 12.03
C LYS A 310 -13.65 -19.27 12.03
N GLN A 311 -12.32 -19.21 11.95
CA GLN A 311 -11.58 -17.95 11.85
C GLN A 311 -11.88 -17.24 10.53
N LEU A 312 -11.86 -17.95 9.40
CA LEU A 312 -12.26 -17.39 8.10
C LEU A 312 -13.70 -16.87 8.15
N ASP A 313 -14.65 -17.66 8.67
CA ASP A 313 -16.05 -17.25 8.79
C ASP A 313 -16.21 -15.98 9.64
N THR A 314 -15.41 -15.84 10.70
CA THR A 314 -15.38 -14.63 11.54
C THR A 314 -14.87 -13.41 10.78
N ILE A 315 -13.79 -13.57 10.00
CA ILE A 315 -13.23 -12.50 9.15
C ILE A 315 -14.26 -12.09 8.09
N VAL A 316 -14.89 -13.05 7.42
CA VAL A 316 -15.92 -12.79 6.42
C VAL A 316 -17.09 -12.03 7.05
N ALA A 317 -17.61 -12.51 8.18
CA ALA A 317 -18.71 -11.84 8.88
C ALA A 317 -18.37 -10.41 9.31
N GLU A 318 -17.10 -10.14 9.66
CA GLU A 318 -16.65 -8.79 10.00
C GLU A 318 -16.65 -7.87 8.78
N TYR A 319 -16.10 -8.29 7.63
CA TYR A 319 -16.09 -7.46 6.42
C TYR A 319 -17.46 -7.31 5.76
N GLU A 320 -18.39 -8.25 5.95
CA GLU A 320 -19.79 -8.10 5.54
C GLU A 320 -20.46 -6.89 6.22
N LYS A 321 -20.06 -6.54 7.45
CA LYS A 321 -20.54 -5.32 8.12
C LYS A 321 -20.13 -4.05 7.38
N GLY A 322 -19.06 -4.07 6.58
CA GLY A 322 -18.58 -2.94 5.78
C GLY A 322 -19.47 -2.57 4.59
N LYS A 323 -20.56 -3.30 4.34
CA LYS A 323 -21.52 -3.02 3.25
C LYS A 323 -22.51 -1.88 3.56
N LEU A 324 -22.17 -0.99 4.50
CA LEU A 324 -23.00 0.13 4.96
C LEU A 324 -23.24 1.16 3.86
N THR A 325 -24.48 1.63 3.74
CA THR A 325 -24.85 2.75 2.85
C THR A 325 -25.42 3.96 3.61
N LYS A 326 -25.63 3.82 4.93
CA LYS A 326 -26.11 4.87 5.83
C LYS A 326 -25.64 4.58 7.26
N LEU A 327 -25.47 5.61 8.08
CA LEU A 327 -24.98 5.49 9.46
C LEU A 327 -25.99 4.82 10.40
N GLY A 328 -27.28 5.09 10.21
CA GLY A 328 -28.29 4.70 11.20
C GLY A 328 -28.00 5.37 12.54
N THR A 329 -27.79 4.57 13.59
CA THR A 329 -27.45 5.04 14.94
C THR A 329 -25.94 5.08 15.21
N MET A 330 -25.09 4.60 14.30
CA MET A 330 -23.64 4.62 14.47
C MET A 330 -23.10 6.05 14.34
N LYS A 331 -22.09 6.38 15.14
CA LYS A 331 -21.30 7.61 14.94
C LYS A 331 -20.43 7.46 13.68
N PRO A 332 -20.12 8.56 12.94
CA PRO A 332 -19.27 8.51 11.75
C PRO A 332 -17.91 7.83 11.94
N ASP A 333 -17.31 7.99 13.12
CA ASP A 333 -16.03 7.44 13.56
C ASP A 333 -16.13 6.03 14.17
N SER A 334 -17.32 5.42 14.22
CA SER A 334 -17.48 4.05 14.70
C SER A 334 -16.69 3.09 13.82
N ILE A 335 -15.84 2.26 14.41
CA ILE A 335 -15.00 1.33 13.65
C ILE A 335 -15.83 0.12 13.21
N VAL A 336 -15.80 -0.14 11.91
CA VAL A 336 -16.43 -1.29 11.24
C VAL A 336 -15.36 -1.92 10.37
N ALA A 337 -15.04 -3.21 10.53
CA ALA A 337 -14.02 -3.88 9.73
C ALA A 337 -12.68 -3.11 9.64
N GLY A 338 -12.27 -2.45 10.74
CA GLY A 338 -11.01 -1.73 10.84
C GLY A 338 -10.96 -0.32 10.25
N LEU A 339 -12.08 0.23 9.75
CA LEU A 339 -12.19 1.59 9.22
C LEU A 339 -13.44 2.32 9.76
N PRO A 340 -13.48 3.66 9.75
CA PRO A 340 -14.67 4.40 10.17
C PRO A 340 -15.93 4.03 9.36
N ALA A 341 -17.10 4.02 10.00
CA ALA A 341 -18.38 3.78 9.33
C ALA A 341 -18.62 4.75 8.17
N ALA A 342 -18.21 6.02 8.33
CA ALA A 342 -18.28 7.03 7.27
C ALA A 342 -17.45 6.65 6.04
N TYR A 343 -16.29 6.01 6.22
CA TYR A 343 -15.42 5.57 5.14
C TYR A 343 -16.12 4.52 4.25
N TRP A 344 -16.74 3.51 4.88
CA TRP A 344 -17.49 2.47 4.16
C TRP A 344 -18.69 3.04 3.42
N ILE A 345 -19.42 3.96 4.06
CA ILE A 345 -20.57 4.62 3.45
C ILE A 345 -20.14 5.42 2.22
N ASP A 346 -19.06 6.19 2.31
CA ASP A 346 -18.56 6.95 1.16
C ASP A 346 -18.24 6.01 -0.02
N LEU A 347 -17.51 4.92 0.24
CA LEU A 347 -17.20 3.93 -0.80
C LEU A 347 -18.46 3.31 -1.43
N ASN A 348 -19.44 2.95 -0.62
CA ASN A 348 -20.62 2.22 -1.08
C ASN A 348 -21.68 3.11 -1.74
N VAL A 349 -21.79 4.38 -1.32
CA VAL A 349 -22.72 5.35 -1.92
C VAL A 349 -22.16 5.88 -3.25
N ASN A 350 -20.86 6.12 -3.32
CA ASN A 350 -20.20 6.62 -4.51
C ASN A 350 -19.67 5.47 -5.38
N ASN A 351 -20.59 4.77 -6.04
CA ASN A 351 -20.28 3.65 -6.93
C ASN A 351 -19.35 4.08 -8.09
N GLN A 352 -18.18 3.44 -8.17
CA GLN A 352 -17.14 3.77 -9.14
C GLN A 352 -17.49 3.44 -10.59
N VAL A 353 -18.30 2.40 -10.82
CA VAL A 353 -18.76 2.01 -12.17
C VAL A 353 -19.76 3.03 -12.69
N GLU A 354 -20.69 3.46 -11.84
CA GLU A 354 -21.65 4.51 -12.19
C GLU A 354 -20.97 5.87 -12.36
N ALA A 355 -19.94 6.18 -11.57
CA ALA A 355 -19.11 7.37 -11.78
C ALA A 355 -18.41 7.32 -13.15
N ALA A 356 -17.79 6.18 -13.51
CA ALA A 356 -17.11 6.01 -14.79
C ALA A 356 -18.07 6.13 -15.99
N LYS A 357 -19.31 5.66 -15.85
CA LYS A 357 -20.33 5.78 -16.91
C LYS A 357 -20.65 7.23 -17.27
N LYS A 358 -20.49 8.17 -16.33
CA LYS A 358 -20.71 9.62 -16.52
C LYS A 358 -19.56 10.30 -17.28
N ILE A 359 -18.41 9.65 -17.43
CA ILE A 359 -17.26 10.18 -18.15
C ILE A 359 -17.49 10.05 -19.66
N SER A 360 -17.72 11.18 -20.32
CA SER A 360 -17.95 11.24 -21.78
C SER A 360 -16.87 12.00 -22.55
N LYS A 361 -16.12 12.89 -21.89
CA LYS A 361 -15.12 13.77 -22.53
C LYS A 361 -13.70 13.23 -22.41
N GLN A 362 -13.34 12.74 -21.22
CA GLN A 362 -11.99 12.30 -20.90
C GLN A 362 -11.72 10.91 -21.45
N LYS A 363 -10.47 10.66 -21.86
CA LYS A 363 -10.04 9.32 -22.26
C LYS A 363 -9.94 8.42 -21.01
N VAL A 364 -10.33 7.16 -21.11
CA VAL A 364 -10.20 6.17 -20.02
C VAL A 364 -9.38 4.99 -20.52
N PHE A 365 -8.31 4.65 -19.83
CA PHE A 365 -7.55 3.43 -20.06
C PHE A 365 -7.71 2.51 -18.85
N ILE A 366 -8.07 1.25 -19.07
CA ILE A 366 -8.26 0.25 -18.02
C ILE A 366 -7.35 -0.93 -18.33
N ALA A 367 -6.41 -1.20 -17.43
CA ALA A 367 -5.49 -2.32 -17.52
C ALA A 367 -5.60 -3.25 -16.31
N HIS A 368 -5.50 -4.55 -16.59
CA HIS A 368 -5.64 -5.60 -15.59
C HIS A 368 -4.66 -6.75 -15.82
N GLY A 369 -4.05 -7.25 -14.75
CA GLY A 369 -3.26 -8.47 -14.78
C GLY A 369 -4.13 -9.68 -14.41
N GLU A 370 -4.15 -10.71 -15.24
CA GLU A 370 -5.04 -11.86 -15.03
C GLU A 370 -4.57 -12.78 -13.88
N ASN A 371 -3.28 -12.72 -13.55
CA ASN A 371 -2.69 -13.42 -12.41
C ASN A 371 -2.82 -12.64 -11.08
N ASP A 372 -3.42 -11.46 -11.07
CA ASP A 372 -3.76 -10.73 -9.85
C ASP A 372 -4.79 -11.49 -8.99
N TYR A 373 -4.47 -11.72 -7.71
CA TYR A 373 -5.38 -12.36 -6.74
C TYR A 373 -6.10 -11.33 -5.86
N GLN A 374 -5.62 -10.08 -5.82
CA GLN A 374 -6.19 -9.01 -5.01
C GLN A 374 -7.34 -8.33 -5.72
N VAL A 375 -7.18 -8.08 -7.01
CA VAL A 375 -8.25 -7.69 -7.93
C VAL A 375 -8.32 -8.76 -8.99
N THR A 376 -9.48 -9.37 -9.18
CA THR A 376 -9.59 -10.54 -10.06
C THR A 376 -10.23 -10.16 -11.38
N ALA A 377 -10.22 -11.10 -12.33
CA ALA A 377 -10.87 -10.92 -13.64
C ALA A 377 -12.36 -10.55 -13.52
N THR A 378 -13.01 -10.85 -12.40
CA THR A 378 -14.35 -10.40 -12.06
C THR A 378 -14.49 -8.88 -12.21
N ASP A 379 -13.56 -8.11 -11.65
CA ASP A 379 -13.59 -6.65 -11.67
C ASP A 379 -13.32 -6.10 -13.08
N TYR A 380 -12.35 -6.69 -13.79
CA TYR A 380 -12.09 -6.33 -15.19
C TYR A 380 -13.31 -6.61 -16.09
N ASN A 381 -14.00 -7.73 -15.89
CA ASN A 381 -15.20 -8.08 -16.65
C ASN A 381 -16.36 -7.12 -16.36
N ILE A 382 -16.50 -6.62 -15.13
CA ILE A 382 -17.47 -5.57 -14.80
C ILE A 382 -17.14 -4.28 -15.54
N TRP A 383 -15.86 -3.85 -15.55
CA TRP A 383 -15.43 -2.68 -16.32
C TRP A 383 -15.70 -2.85 -17.82
N LYS A 384 -15.34 -4.01 -18.38
CA LYS A 384 -15.58 -4.35 -19.79
C LYS A 384 -17.06 -4.31 -20.14
N ALA A 385 -17.92 -4.89 -19.31
CA ALA A 385 -19.36 -4.89 -19.53
C ALA A 385 -19.96 -3.47 -19.44
N ALA A 386 -19.51 -2.66 -18.49
CA ALA A 386 -20.06 -1.33 -18.25
C ALA A 386 -19.58 -0.28 -19.27
N LEU A 387 -18.36 -0.41 -19.78
CA LEU A 387 -17.68 0.65 -20.54
C LEU A 387 -17.15 0.21 -21.90
N GLY A 388 -17.16 -1.09 -22.23
CA GLY A 388 -16.51 -1.63 -23.44
C GLY A 388 -17.05 -1.12 -24.77
N THR A 389 -18.25 -0.54 -24.79
CA THR A 389 -18.84 0.08 -26.00
C THR A 389 -18.56 1.58 -26.12
N LYS A 390 -17.97 2.21 -25.10
CA LYS A 390 -17.67 3.64 -25.11
C LYS A 390 -16.41 3.93 -25.94
N LYS A 391 -16.53 4.86 -26.90
CA LYS A 391 -15.44 5.25 -27.81
C LYS A 391 -14.23 5.89 -27.11
N ASN A 392 -14.42 6.52 -25.95
CA ASN A 392 -13.36 7.14 -25.16
C ASN A 392 -12.65 6.15 -24.22
N VAL A 393 -12.98 4.84 -24.28
CA VAL A 393 -12.46 3.83 -23.36
C VAL A 393 -11.58 2.82 -24.11
N THR A 394 -10.44 2.50 -23.52
CA THR A 394 -9.54 1.43 -23.96
C THR A 394 -9.37 0.44 -22.81
N LEU A 395 -9.65 -0.84 -23.07
CA LEU A 395 -9.48 -1.92 -22.10
C LEU A 395 -8.37 -2.86 -22.57
N LYS A 396 -7.46 -3.22 -21.68
CA LYS A 396 -6.41 -4.23 -21.91
C LYS A 396 -6.32 -5.17 -20.71
N SER A 397 -6.23 -6.47 -20.97
CA SER A 397 -5.81 -7.46 -19.98
C SER A 397 -4.46 -8.04 -20.36
N TYR A 398 -3.68 -8.41 -19.35
CA TYR A 398 -2.35 -8.97 -19.50
C TYR A 398 -2.31 -10.30 -18.76
N PRO A 399 -2.17 -11.44 -19.47
CA PRO A 399 -2.29 -12.77 -18.86
C PRO A 399 -1.37 -13.00 -17.66
N GLU A 400 -0.12 -12.55 -17.77
CA GLU A 400 0.91 -12.88 -16.79
C GLU A 400 1.13 -11.78 -15.75
N LEU A 401 0.36 -10.68 -15.73
CA LEU A 401 0.60 -9.65 -14.72
C LEU A 401 -0.08 -9.97 -13.38
N ASN A 402 0.64 -9.73 -12.30
CA ASN A 402 0.10 -9.76 -10.94
C ASN A 402 -0.39 -8.37 -10.49
N HIS A 403 -0.74 -8.24 -9.19
CA HIS A 403 -1.18 -6.96 -8.60
C HIS A 403 -0.11 -5.86 -8.63
N MET A 404 1.18 -6.22 -8.61
CA MET A 404 2.31 -5.29 -8.72
C MET A 404 2.63 -4.92 -10.18
N LEU A 405 1.81 -5.38 -11.14
CA LEU A 405 1.97 -5.13 -12.58
C LEU A 405 3.26 -5.75 -13.17
N SER A 406 3.86 -6.71 -12.47
CA SER A 406 5.03 -7.46 -12.89
C SER A 406 4.64 -8.81 -13.50
N VAL A 407 5.51 -9.37 -14.34
CA VAL A 407 5.27 -10.63 -15.05
C VAL A 407 5.49 -11.82 -14.12
N HIS A 408 4.48 -12.67 -13.99
CA HIS A 408 4.49 -13.95 -13.29
C HIS A 408 3.64 -14.94 -14.09
N PRO A 409 4.22 -16.04 -14.60
CA PRO A 409 3.48 -17.03 -15.39
C PRO A 409 2.34 -17.72 -14.61
N GLU A 410 2.49 -17.83 -13.29
CA GLU A 410 1.55 -18.51 -12.41
C GLU A 410 0.66 -17.53 -11.64
N LYS A 411 -0.49 -18.04 -11.16
CA LYS A 411 -1.41 -17.27 -10.32
C LYS A 411 -0.66 -16.67 -9.13
N SER A 412 -0.87 -15.38 -8.89
CA SER A 412 -0.05 -14.66 -7.92
C SER A 412 -0.36 -15.06 -6.48
N THR A 413 0.68 -15.06 -5.65
CA THR A 413 0.63 -15.26 -4.20
C THR A 413 1.46 -14.17 -3.49
N PRO A 414 1.24 -13.91 -2.19
CA PRO A 414 2.03 -12.94 -1.44
C PRO A 414 3.55 -13.19 -1.47
N GLN A 415 3.97 -14.44 -1.63
CA GLN A 415 5.39 -14.84 -1.66
C GLN A 415 6.12 -14.23 -2.86
N GLN A 416 5.45 -14.08 -4.00
CA GLN A 416 6.06 -13.49 -5.20
C GLN A 416 6.50 -12.04 -4.98
N TYR A 417 5.85 -11.32 -4.07
CA TYR A 417 6.19 -9.93 -3.77
C TYR A 417 7.45 -9.80 -2.89
N GLN A 418 8.06 -10.91 -2.47
CA GLN A 418 9.33 -10.91 -1.72
C GLN A 418 10.55 -10.94 -2.64
N SER A 419 10.35 -11.13 -3.95
CA SER A 419 11.40 -11.11 -4.96
C SER A 419 11.31 -9.82 -5.79
N PRO A 420 12.45 -9.25 -6.22
CA PRO A 420 12.46 -8.05 -7.05
C PRO A 420 11.83 -8.35 -8.41
N ALA A 421 10.82 -7.57 -8.77
CA ALA A 421 10.16 -7.63 -10.06
C ALA A 421 9.73 -6.23 -10.48
N SER A 422 10.09 -5.84 -11.70
CA SER A 422 9.71 -4.55 -12.25
C SER A 422 8.34 -4.58 -12.91
N VAL A 423 7.67 -3.43 -12.95
CA VAL A 423 6.47 -3.27 -13.80
C VAL A 423 6.80 -3.62 -15.24
N PHE A 424 5.90 -4.37 -15.89
CA PHE A 424 6.08 -4.85 -17.26
C PHE A 424 6.21 -3.71 -18.27
N ASP A 425 7.29 -3.69 -19.05
CA ASP A 425 7.56 -2.66 -20.07
C ASP A 425 6.44 -2.58 -21.12
N GLY A 426 5.81 -3.71 -21.48
CA GLY A 426 4.69 -3.71 -22.42
C GLY A 426 3.49 -2.89 -21.94
N LEU A 427 3.19 -2.90 -20.62
CA LEU A 427 2.16 -2.06 -20.03
C LEU A 427 2.55 -0.57 -20.11
N ILE A 428 3.80 -0.24 -19.80
CA ILE A 428 4.32 1.14 -19.88
C ILE A 428 4.28 1.66 -21.32
N ASN A 429 4.67 0.84 -22.29
CA ASN A 429 4.62 1.16 -23.71
C ASN A 429 3.18 1.41 -24.17
N ASP A 430 2.23 0.57 -23.74
CA ASP A 430 0.81 0.72 -24.05
C ASP A 430 0.20 2.00 -23.47
N ILE A 431 0.47 2.29 -22.19
CA ILE A 431 0.04 3.54 -21.55
C ILE A 431 0.65 4.74 -22.28
N SER A 432 1.94 4.69 -22.58
CA SER A 432 2.65 5.78 -23.26
C SER A 432 2.09 6.05 -24.66
N ALA A 433 1.84 4.99 -25.43
CA ALA A 433 1.22 5.09 -26.74
C ALA A 433 -0.19 5.66 -26.64
N TRP A 434 -0.98 5.19 -25.67
CA TRP A 434 -2.33 5.68 -25.45
C TRP A 434 -2.38 7.16 -25.04
N ILE A 435 -1.46 7.62 -24.17
CA ILE A 435 -1.33 9.03 -23.79
C ILE A 435 -1.04 9.88 -25.03
N LYS A 436 -0.06 9.47 -25.85
CA LYS A 436 0.41 10.24 -27.01
C LYS A 436 -0.50 10.17 -28.23
N ALA A 437 -1.40 9.19 -28.30
CA ALA A 437 -2.40 9.09 -29.37
C ALA A 437 -3.33 10.32 -29.35
N LYS A 438 -3.38 11.02 -30.50
CA LYS A 438 -4.12 12.27 -30.70
C LYS A 438 -5.63 12.08 -30.59
#